data_AF-A0A947J8T2-F1
#
_entry.id   AF-A0A947J8T2-F1
#
_cell.length_a   1.000
_cell.length_b   1.000
_cell.length_c   1.000
_cell.angle_alpha   90.00
_cell.angle_beta   90.00
_cell.angle_gamma   90.00
#
_symmetry.space_group_name_H-M   'P 1'
#
loop_
_entity.id
_entity.type
_entity.pdbx_description
1 polymer ?
#
loop_
_entity_poly.entity_id
_entity_poly.type
_entity_poly.pdbx_seq_one_letter_code
_entity_poly.pdbx_strand_id
1 'polypeptide(L)'
;MNTIIFDIETIPVDFNLLDEFQQNYLLKFADSREDEEKTKEQMALWAPTNRIVAIGMLSVESEKGAVYFQSKDRVIDEFEESGIKYSAGSEKEILEKFWKAISHA
;
A
#
# COMPACT_ATOMS: atom_id res chain seq x y z
N MET A 1 6.55 -14.73 22.63
CA MET A 1 6.16 -13.42 22.07
C MET A 1 6.92 -13.32 20.77
N ASN A 2 6.24 -13.22 19.62
CA ASN A 2 6.91 -12.91 18.37
C ASN A 2 6.87 -11.41 18.16
N THR A 3 8.02 -10.81 17.90
CA THR A 3 8.14 -9.42 17.51
C THR A 3 7.96 -9.35 16.01
N ILE A 4 6.83 -8.78 15.58
CA ILE A 4 6.57 -8.53 14.16
C ILE A 4 6.88 -7.06 13.87
N ILE A 5 7.75 -6.83 12.91
CA ILE A 5 7.93 -5.52 12.29
C ILE A 5 7.28 -5.53 10.91
N PHE A 6 6.70 -4.42 10.51
CA PHE A 6 6.11 -4.26 9.19
C PHE A 6 6.24 -2.83 8.70
N ASP A 7 6.17 -2.67 7.39
CA ASP A 7 6.11 -1.39 6.70
C ASP A 7 5.15 -1.48 5.52
N ILE A 8 4.66 -0.34 5.05
CA ILE A 8 3.71 -0.25 3.93
C ILE A 8 4.17 0.72 2.87
N GLU A 9 3.88 0.38 1.62
CA GLU A 9 4.08 1.28 0.49
C GLU A 9 2.74 1.69 -0.10
N THR A 10 2.61 2.96 -0.45
CA THR A 10 1.36 3.54 -0.94
C THR A 10 1.56 4.32 -2.22
N ILE A 11 0.50 4.47 -2.99
CA ILE A 11 0.45 5.36 -4.16
C ILE A 11 -0.80 6.23 -4.09
N PRO A 12 -0.84 7.41 -4.74
CA PRO A 12 -2.07 8.18 -4.79
C PRO A 12 -3.14 7.41 -5.57
N VAL A 13 -4.40 7.60 -5.18
CA VAL A 13 -5.52 7.18 -6.04
C VAL A 13 -5.55 8.05 -7.30
N ASP A 14 -6.22 7.59 -8.35
CA ASP A 14 -6.40 8.41 -9.54
C ASP A 14 -7.21 9.65 -9.18
N PHE A 15 -6.58 10.82 -9.30
CA PHE A 15 -7.17 12.11 -9.00
C PHE A 15 -8.50 12.33 -9.75
N ASN A 16 -8.61 11.84 -11.00
CA ASN A 16 -9.80 12.02 -11.82
C ASN A 16 -10.98 11.16 -11.38
N LEU A 17 -10.76 10.18 -10.50
CA LEU A 17 -11.82 9.36 -9.90
C LEU A 17 -12.37 9.97 -8.61
N LEU A 18 -11.74 11.02 -8.07
CA LEU A 18 -12.24 11.77 -6.92
C LEU A 18 -13.43 12.64 -7.32
N ASP A 19 -14.32 12.94 -6.38
CA ASP A 19 -15.41 13.87 -6.64
C ASP A 19 -14.92 15.32 -6.80
N GLU A 20 -15.72 16.17 -7.42
CA GLU A 20 -15.35 17.55 -7.75
C GLU A 20 -15.02 18.38 -6.49
N PHE A 21 -15.68 18.11 -5.36
CA PHE A 21 -15.42 18.80 -4.10
C PHE A 21 -14.04 18.41 -3.55
N GLN A 22 -13.69 17.13 -3.58
CA GLN A 22 -12.39 16.62 -3.18
C GLN A 22 -11.27 17.18 -4.07
N GLN A 23 -11.46 17.17 -5.39
CA GLN A 23 -10.48 17.70 -6.35
C GLN A 23 -10.20 19.19 -6.07
N ASN A 24 -11.25 20.01 -5.93
CA ASN A 24 -11.13 21.43 -5.63
C ASN A 24 -10.49 21.68 -4.26
N TYR A 25 -10.82 20.86 -3.25
CA TYR A 25 -10.23 20.98 -1.92
C TYR A 25 -8.72 20.69 -1.92
N LEU A 26 -8.31 19.62 -2.60
CA LEU A 26 -6.90 19.23 -2.70
C LEU A 26 -6.08 20.31 -3.43
N LEU A 27 -6.61 20.85 -4.53
CA LEU A 27 -5.91 21.85 -5.34
C LEU A 27 -6.08 23.29 -4.84
N LYS A 28 -6.74 23.52 -3.70
CA LYS A 28 -7.09 24.86 -3.20
C LYS A 28 -5.90 25.83 -3.08
N PHE A 29 -4.70 25.30 -2.83
CA PHE A 29 -3.47 26.08 -2.66
C PHE A 29 -2.43 25.81 -3.77
N ALA A 30 -2.84 25.15 -4.85
CA ALA A 30 -1.99 24.96 -6.01
C ALA A 30 -2.12 26.18 -6.93
N ASP A 31 -1.09 27.04 -6.94
CA ASP A 31 -1.09 28.28 -7.72
C ASP A 31 -0.54 28.08 -9.14
N SER A 32 0.03 26.90 -9.42
CA SER A 32 0.60 26.54 -10.70
C SER A 32 0.37 25.07 -11.03
N ARG A 33 0.51 24.72 -12.31
CA ARG A 33 0.47 23.32 -12.77
C ARG A 33 1.53 22.46 -12.07
N GLU A 34 2.69 23.03 -11.74
CA GLU A 34 3.73 22.30 -10.99
C GLU A 34 3.27 21.97 -9.57
N ASP A 35 2.57 22.91 -8.91
CA ASP A 35 2.03 22.70 -7.57
C ASP A 35 0.87 21.69 -7.58
N GLU A 36 0.05 21.68 -8.64
CA GLU A 36 -0.98 20.65 -8.82
C GLU A 36 -0.38 19.25 -8.90
N GLU A 37 0.68 19.06 -9.71
CA GLU A 37 1.33 17.75 -9.84
C GLU A 37 1.99 17.32 -8.52
N LYS A 38 2.68 18.23 -7.83
CA LYS A 38 3.22 17.96 -6.48
C LYS A 38 2.13 17.56 -5.49
N THR A 39 0.99 18.25 -5.53
CA THR A 39 -0.16 17.92 -4.68
C THR A 39 -0.68 16.52 -4.97
N LYS A 40 -0.80 16.15 -6.25
CA LYS A 40 -1.23 14.81 -6.69
C LYS A 40 -0.23 13.73 -6.27
N GLU A 41 1.07 14.00 -6.30
CA GLU A 41 2.09 13.07 -5.79
C GLU A 41 1.98 12.89 -4.27
N GLN A 42 1.80 13.99 -3.53
CA GLN A 42 1.68 14.00 -2.07
C GLN A 42 0.39 13.33 -1.55
N MET A 43 -0.61 13.11 -2.40
CA MET A 43 -1.79 12.32 -2.04
C MET A 43 -1.41 10.93 -1.52
N ALA A 44 -0.27 10.37 -1.94
CA ALA A 44 0.26 9.11 -1.40
C ALA A 44 0.49 9.16 0.11
N LEU A 45 0.71 10.34 0.70
CA LEU A 45 1.07 10.49 2.11
C LEU A 45 -0.15 10.48 3.05
N TRP A 46 -1.38 10.47 2.51
CA TRP A 46 -2.61 10.56 3.29
C TRP A 46 -3.56 9.42 2.96
N ALA A 47 -3.95 8.65 3.98
CA ALA A 47 -4.81 7.47 3.84
C ALA A 47 -6.11 7.70 3.02
N PRO A 48 -6.82 8.84 3.14
CA PRO A 48 -8.03 9.07 2.34
C PRO A 48 -7.79 9.24 0.84
N THR A 49 -6.56 9.55 0.42
CA THR A 49 -6.20 9.86 -0.97
C THR A 49 -5.16 8.90 -1.54
N ASN A 50 -4.85 7.83 -0.82
CA ASN A 50 -3.91 6.81 -1.25
C ASN A 50 -4.55 5.43 -1.24
N ARG A 51 -3.76 4.46 -1.70
CA ARG A 51 -4.03 3.04 -1.55
C ARG A 51 -2.72 2.31 -1.26
N ILE A 52 -2.81 1.24 -0.48
CA ILE A 52 -1.67 0.40 -0.12
C ILE A 52 -1.34 -0.52 -1.29
N VAL A 53 -0.11 -0.46 -1.79
CA VAL A 53 0.37 -1.29 -2.90
C VAL A 53 1.30 -2.40 -2.46
N ALA A 54 1.92 -2.28 -1.29
CA ALA A 54 2.71 -3.35 -0.70
C ALA A 54 2.70 -3.29 0.83
N ILE A 55 2.86 -4.45 1.45
CA ILE A 55 3.05 -4.63 2.89
C ILE A 55 4.18 -5.62 3.07
N GLY A 56 5.29 -5.18 3.67
CA GLY A 56 6.38 -6.04 4.08
C GLY A 56 6.29 -6.36 5.56
N MET A 57 6.48 -7.61 5.95
CA MET A 57 6.48 -8.03 7.36
C MET A 57 7.59 -9.03 7.65
N LEU A 58 8.13 -8.97 8.86
CA LEU A 58 9.19 -9.87 9.35
C LEU A 58 8.96 -10.23 10.81
N SER A 59 9.07 -11.52 11.13
CA SER A 59 9.27 -11.98 12.51
C SER A 59 10.76 -11.89 12.85
N VAL A 60 11.09 -11.07 13.83
CA VAL A 60 12.48 -10.81 14.25
C VAL A 60 13.15 -12.09 14.74
N GLU A 61 12.42 -12.94 15.46
CA GLU A 61 12.97 -14.14 16.08
C GLU A 61 13.24 -15.27 15.07
N SER A 62 12.39 -15.39 14.05
CA SER A 62 12.49 -16.48 13.07
C SER A 62 13.17 -16.09 11.77
N GLU A 63 13.38 -14.78 11.55
CA GLU A 63 13.82 -14.19 10.28
C GLU A 63 12.93 -14.57 9.08
N LYS A 64 11.74 -15.10 9.33
CA LYS A 64 10.73 -15.39 8.32
C LYS A 64 9.81 -14.20 8.15
N GLY A 65 9.41 -13.95 6.91
CA GLY A 65 8.59 -12.80 6.58
C GLY A 65 7.60 -13.08 5.45
N ALA A 66 6.85 -12.04 5.13
CA ALA A 66 6.00 -12.04 3.96
C ALA A 66 5.98 -10.65 3.32
N VAL A 67 5.84 -10.63 2.00
CA VAL A 67 5.57 -9.43 1.22
C VAL A 67 4.25 -9.66 0.48
N TYR A 68 3.25 -8.87 0.84
CA TYR A 68 1.97 -8.83 0.14
C TYR A 68 1.95 -7.60 -0.75
N PHE A 69 1.67 -7.77 -2.04
CA PHE A 69 1.76 -6.66 -2.99
C PHE A 69 0.68 -6.71 -4.06
N GLN A 70 0.37 -5.55 -4.64
CA GLN A 70 -0.58 -5.47 -5.71
C GLN A 70 0.03 -5.85 -7.07
N SER A 71 -0.68 -6.69 -7.83
CA SER A 71 -0.28 -7.10 -9.18
C SER A 71 -1.22 -6.62 -10.28
N LYS A 72 -2.15 -5.71 -9.97
CA LYS A 72 -3.25 -5.30 -10.87
C LYS A 72 -3.95 -6.54 -11.42
N ASP A 73 -4.04 -6.68 -12.74
CA ASP A 73 -4.70 -7.80 -13.43
C ASP A 73 -3.77 -9.00 -13.68
N ARG A 74 -2.53 -8.97 -13.16
CA ARG A 74 -1.59 -10.08 -13.34
C ARG A 74 -1.75 -11.08 -12.20
N VAL A 75 -1.96 -12.34 -12.56
CA VAL A 75 -1.83 -13.46 -11.62
C VAL A 75 -0.35 -13.76 -11.46
N ILE A 76 0.13 -13.67 -10.22
CA ILE A 76 1.49 -14.05 -9.84
C ILE A 76 1.32 -15.12 -8.78
N ASP A 77 1.85 -16.31 -9.07
CA ASP A 77 1.84 -17.42 -8.12
C ASP A 77 2.63 -17.05 -6.86
N GLU A 78 2.20 -17.56 -5.71
CA GLU A 78 2.95 -17.37 -4.48
C GLU A 78 4.30 -18.07 -4.58
N PHE A 79 5.35 -17.38 -4.12
CA PHE A 79 6.70 -17.94 -4.08
C PHE A 79 7.38 -17.56 -2.77
N GLU A 80 8.46 -18.27 -2.45
CA GLU A 80 9.29 -18.00 -1.28
C GLU A 80 10.73 -17.82 -1.71
N GLU A 81 11.36 -16.74 -1.26
CA GLU A 81 12.76 -16.44 -1.51
C GLU A 81 13.41 -15.95 -0.22
N SER A 82 14.52 -16.57 0.17
CA SER A 82 15.29 -16.18 1.36
C SER A 82 14.46 -16.07 2.66
N GLY A 83 13.50 -16.99 2.85
CA GLY A 83 12.62 -17.01 4.04
C GLY A 83 11.48 -15.99 4.00
N ILE A 84 11.30 -15.28 2.88
CA ILE A 84 10.23 -14.31 2.66
C ILE A 84 9.21 -14.89 1.69
N LYS A 85 7.96 -14.99 2.12
CA LYS A 85 6.84 -15.41 1.27
C LYS A 85 6.27 -14.21 0.50
N TYR A 86 6.26 -14.29 -0.82
CA TYR A 86 5.70 -13.29 -1.71
C TYR A 86 4.31 -13.72 -2.18
N SER A 87 3.34 -12.83 -2.07
CA SER A 87 1.97 -13.13 -2.47
C SER A 87 1.28 -11.90 -3.04
N ALA A 88 0.79 -12.01 -4.26
CA ALA A 88 0.10 -10.93 -4.95
C ALA A 88 -1.41 -10.91 -4.65
N GLY A 89 -2.06 -9.77 -4.88
CA GLY A 89 -3.52 -9.64 -4.84
C GLY A 89 -4.00 -8.20 -5.03
N SER A 90 -5.30 -7.98 -4.95
CA SER A 90 -5.90 -6.67 -4.77
C SER A 90 -5.56 -6.08 -3.39
N GLU A 91 -5.79 -4.77 -3.20
CA GLU A 91 -5.61 -4.12 -1.89
C GLU A 91 -6.34 -4.84 -0.76
N LYS A 92 -7.59 -5.23 -1.03
CA LYS A 92 -8.43 -5.96 -0.08
C LYS A 92 -7.78 -7.28 0.31
N GLU A 93 -7.33 -8.07 -0.67
CA GLU A 93 -6.75 -9.38 -0.43
C GLU A 93 -5.42 -9.28 0.32
N ILE A 94 -4.57 -8.29 0.04
CA ILE A 94 -3.30 -8.12 0.77
C ILE A 94 -3.55 -7.67 2.22
N LEU A 95 -4.57 -6.84 2.47
CA LEU A 95 -4.96 -6.45 3.82
C LEU A 95 -5.54 -7.64 4.60
N GLU A 96 -6.39 -8.47 3.97
CA GLU A 96 -6.90 -9.69 4.59
C GLU A 96 -5.77 -10.67 4.95
N LYS A 97 -4.78 -10.84 4.06
CA LYS A 97 -3.58 -11.65 4.34
C LYS A 97 -2.78 -11.07 5.51
N PHE A 98 -2.56 -9.77 5.54
CA PHE A 98 -1.88 -9.07 6.65
C PHE A 98 -2.58 -9.34 7.99
N TRP A 99 -3.87 -9.05 8.09
CA TRP A 99 -4.61 -9.24 9.35
C TRP A 99 -4.70 -10.70 9.77
N LYS A 100 -4.81 -11.64 8.82
CA LYS A 100 -4.75 -13.07 9.11
C LYS A 100 -3.39 -13.47 9.69
N ALA A 101 -2.28 -12.98 9.13
CA ALA A 101 -0.94 -13.24 9.65
C ALA A 101 -0.77 -12.67 11.06
N ILE A 102 -1.18 -11.42 11.30
CA ILE A 102 -1.12 -10.78 12.62
C ILE A 102 -1.97 -11.51 13.67
N SER A 103 -3.13 -12.08 13.30
CA SER A 103 -3.98 -12.83 14.22
C SER A 103 -3.34 -14.10 14.81
N HIS A 104 -2.22 -14.55 14.22
CA HIS A 104 -1.46 -15.73 14.64
C HIS A 104 -0.07 -15.38 15.20
N ALA A 105 0.29 -14.10 15.27
CA ALA A 105 1.58 -13.62 15.75
C ALA A 105 1.68 -13.52 17.28
#